data_AF-A0A3N5TUG1-F1
#
_entry.id   AF-A0A3N5TUG1-F1
#
_cell.length_a   1.000
_cell.length_b   1.000
_cell.length_c   1.000
_cell.angle_alpha   90.00
_cell.angle_beta   90.00
_cell.angle_gamma   90.00
#
_symmetry.space_group_name_H-M   'P 1'
#
loop_
_entity.id
_entity.type
_entity.pdbx_description
1 polymer ?
#
loop_
_entity_poly.entity_id
_entity_poly.type
_entity_poly.pdbx_seq_one_letter_code
_entity_poly.pdbx_strand_id
1 'polypeptide(L)'
;MVRAIIAFLASVFVGAQTYFMYIGEKGICFNDGCEIVDSLTRISPLYFNIAGLILFQTLFWLFLLGRGDSEFWHKIARLLLLAALAAEAVLIYFQHMVAGDFCSYCLVVFA
;
A
#
# COMPACT_ATOMS: atom_id res chain seq x y z
N MET A 1 19.16 3.09 6.49
CA MET A 1 18.29 2.64 7.60
C MET A 1 16.91 3.30 7.58
N VAL A 2 16.80 4.61 7.38
CA VAL A 2 15.51 5.33 7.27
C VAL A 2 14.51 4.64 6.33
N ARG A 3 14.93 4.25 5.11
CA ARG A 3 14.07 3.54 4.14
C ARG A 3 13.46 2.24 4.65
N ALA A 4 14.22 1.45 5.41
CA ALA A 4 13.73 0.21 6.00
C ALA A 4 12.71 0.50 7.11
N ILE A 5 12.97 1.51 7.95
CA ILE A 5 12.02 1.91 9.01
C ILE A 5 10.70 2.36 8.40
N ILE A 6 10.73 3.17 7.34
CA ILE A 6 9.51 3.60 6.63
C ILE A 6 8.76 2.40 6.07
N ALA A 7 9.44 1.47 5.38
CA ALA A 7 8.81 0.26 4.83
C ALA A 7 8.18 -0.61 5.93
N PHE A 8 8.81 -0.70 7.11
CA PHE A 8 8.27 -1.44 8.25
C PHE A 8 7.04 -0.74 8.86
N LEU A 9 7.08 0.58 9.03
CA LEU A 9 5.92 1.32 9.53
C LEU A 9 4.74 1.23 8.56
N ALA A 10 5.01 1.31 7.25
CA ALA A 10 4.01 1.10 6.22
C ALA A 10 3.42 -0.33 6.27
N SER A 11 4.26 -1.36 6.46
CA SER A 11 3.76 -2.74 6.58
C SER A 11 2.90 -2.93 7.84
N VAL A 12 3.28 -2.33 8.97
CA VAL A 12 2.47 -2.34 10.20
C VAL A 12 1.13 -1.63 9.97
N PHE A 13 1.13 -0.47 9.32
CA PHE A 13 -0.09 0.31 9.06
C PHE A 13 -1.06 -0.46 8.14
N VAL A 14 -0.58 -0.97 7.01
CA VAL A 14 -1.38 -1.78 6.08
C VAL A 14 -1.80 -3.11 6.73
N GLY A 15 -0.94 -3.71 7.55
CA GLY A 15 -1.25 -4.93 8.30
C GLY A 15 -2.38 -4.73 9.30
N ALA A 16 -2.36 -3.61 10.04
CA ALA A 16 -3.46 -3.24 10.93
C ALA A 16 -4.76 -3.04 10.16
N GLN A 17 -4.74 -2.32 9.03
CA GLN A 17 -5.91 -2.16 8.16
C GLN A 17 -6.46 -3.51 7.69
N THR A 18 -5.57 -4.39 7.21
CA THR A 18 -5.93 -5.74 6.75
C THR A 18 -6.61 -6.53 7.85
N TYR A 19 -6.09 -6.46 9.08
CA TYR A 19 -6.64 -7.14 10.23
C TYR A 19 -8.04 -6.62 10.60
N PHE A 20 -8.22 -5.29 10.65
CA PHE A 20 -9.53 -4.67 10.91
C PHE A 20 -10.58 -5.08 9.86
N MET A 21 -10.21 -5.07 8.58
CA MET A 21 -11.11 -5.52 7.52
C MET A 21 -11.42 -7.02 7.60
N TYR A 22 -10.47 -7.85 8.03
CA TYR A 22 -10.68 -9.29 8.20
C TYR A 22 -11.70 -9.62 9.31
N ILE A 23 -11.70 -8.86 10.41
CA ILE A 23 -12.68 -9.02 11.50
C ILE A 23 -14.04 -8.37 11.20
N GLY A 24 -14.21 -7.78 10.01
CA GLY A 24 -15.46 -7.16 9.58
C GLY A 24 -15.72 -5.77 10.17
N GLU A 25 -14.72 -5.16 10.80
CA GLU A 25 -14.81 -3.77 11.24
C GLU A 25 -14.58 -2.81 10.06
N LYS A 26 -15.14 -1.60 10.15
CA LYS A 26 -14.87 -0.55 9.16
C LYS A 26 -13.36 -0.27 9.15
N GLY A 27 -12.75 -0.26 7.96
CA GLY A 27 -11.34 0.07 7.82
C GLY A 27 -11.01 1.46 8.37
N ILE A 28 -9.75 1.67 8.76
CA ILE A 28 -9.20 2.96 9.19
C ILE A 28 -9.32 3.94 8.02
N CYS A 29 -10.42 4.70 8.00
CA CYS A 29 -10.70 5.70 7.00
C CYS A 29 -11.26 6.95 7.68
N PHE A 30 -10.68 8.10 7.38
CA PHE A 30 -11.09 9.39 7.97
C PHE A 30 -12.22 10.07 7.20
N ASN A 31 -12.72 9.44 6.12
CA ASN A 31 -13.82 9.94 5.29
C ASN A 31 -14.63 8.75 4.74
N ASP A 32 -15.84 9.03 4.26
CA ASP A 32 -16.73 8.03 3.62
C ASP A 32 -16.22 7.54 2.25
N GLY A 33 -15.18 8.18 1.70
CA GLY A 33 -14.57 7.81 0.43
C GLY A 33 -14.08 6.36 0.35
N CYS A 34 -13.74 5.70 1.46
CA CYS A 34 -13.44 4.26 1.46
C CYS A 34 -14.67 3.43 1.10
N GLU A 35 -15.85 3.73 1.67
CA GLU A 35 -17.07 2.95 1.45
C GLU A 35 -17.54 3.07 -0.01
N ILE A 36 -17.37 4.26 -0.60
CA ILE A 36 -17.68 4.53 -2.01
C ILE A 36 -16.75 3.74 -2.93
N VAL A 37 -15.44 3.87 -2.74
CA VAL A 37 -14.43 3.19 -3.58
C VAL A 37 -14.58 1.67 -3.47
N ASP A 38 -14.78 1.15 -2.26
CA ASP A 38 -14.93 -0.29 -2.01
C ASP A 38 -16.18 -0.86 -2.70
N SER A 39 -17.27 -0.09 -2.77
CA SER A 39 -18.52 -0.50 -3.43
C SER A 39 -18.41 -0.59 -4.96
N LEU A 40 -17.49 0.18 -5.55
CA LEU A 40 -17.26 0.27 -6.98
C LEU A 40 -16.22 -0.74 -7.49
N THR A 41 -15.34 -1.22 -6.60
CA THR A 41 -14.32 -2.20 -6.96
C THR A 41 -14.89 -3.62 -7.01
N ARG A 42 -14.66 -4.32 -8.13
CA ARG A 42 -15.05 -5.75 -8.28
C ARG A 42 -14.21 -6.69 -7.38
N ILE A 43 -13.00 -6.28 -7.06
CA ILE A 43 -12.07 -7.03 -6.21
C ILE A 43 -12.18 -6.48 -4.79
N SER A 44 -12.27 -7.36 -3.79
CA SER A 44 -12.36 -6.94 -2.39
C SER A 44 -11.14 -6.10 -1.98
N PRO A 45 -11.34 -5.00 -1.22
CA PRO A 45 -10.28 -4.16 -0.68
C PRO A 45 -9.21 -4.92 0.12
N LEU A 46 -9.60 -6.06 0.70
CA LEU A 46 -8.69 -6.94 1.44
C LEU A 46 -7.53 -7.43 0.57
N TYR A 47 -7.77 -7.73 -0.71
CA TYR A 47 -6.71 -8.20 -1.61
C TYR A 47 -5.70 -7.10 -1.93
N PHE A 48 -6.14 -5.86 -2.09
CA PHE A 48 -5.25 -4.72 -2.29
C PHE A 48 -4.36 -4.51 -1.05
N ASN A 49 -4.94 -4.61 0.14
CA ASN A 49 -4.18 -4.51 1.40
C ASN A 49 -3.19 -5.66 1.59
N ILE A 50 -3.56 -6.90 1.28
CA ILE A 50 -2.63 -8.03 1.32
C ILE A 50 -1.48 -7.84 0.33
N ALA A 51 -1.76 -7.38 -0.89
CA ALA A 51 -0.73 -7.09 -1.88
C ALA A 51 0.23 -5.99 -1.41
N GLY A 52 -0.30 -4.90 -0.84
CA GLY A 52 0.48 -3.83 -0.23
C GLY A 52 1.34 -4.32 0.94
N LEU A 53 0.79 -5.18 1.81
CA LEU A 53 1.54 -5.78 2.92
C LEU A 53 2.72 -6.62 2.43
N ILE A 54 2.50 -7.48 1.43
CA ILE A 54 3.55 -8.29 0.81
C ILE A 54 4.63 -7.39 0.21
N LEU A 55 4.23 -6.33 -0.50
CA LEU A 55 5.16 -5.37 -1.11
C LEU A 55 6.03 -4.68 -0.03
N PHE A 56 5.41 -4.06 0.98
CA PHE A 56 6.15 -3.33 2.02
C PHE A 56 7.06 -4.26 2.83
N GLN A 57 6.61 -5.47 3.14
CA GLN A 57 7.43 -6.45 3.82
C GLN A 57 8.62 -6.91 2.96
N THR A 58 8.41 -7.08 1.65
CA THR A 58 9.49 -7.40 0.69
C THR A 58 10.50 -6.26 0.63
N LEU A 59 10.05 -5.00 0.52
CA LEU A 59 10.90 -3.83 0.51
C LEU A 59 11.72 -3.68 1.81
N PHE A 60 11.10 -3.95 2.96
CA PHE A 60 11.79 -3.97 4.24
C PHE A 60 12.98 -4.95 4.23
N TRP A 61 12.75 -6.20 3.82
CA TRP A 61 13.81 -7.21 3.74
C TRP A 61 14.89 -6.84 2.71
N LEU A 62 14.50 -6.34 1.53
CA LEU A 62 15.45 -5.89 0.51
C LEU A 62 16.35 -4.76 1.03
N PHE A 63 15.81 -3.81 1.79
CA PHE A 63 16.59 -2.73 2.38
C PHE A 63 17.49 -3.18 3.52
N LEU A 64 17.10 -4.21 4.29
CA LEU A 64 17.96 -4.82 5.30
C LEU A 64 19.11 -5.62 4.69
N LEU A 65 18.82 -6.44 3.66
CA LEU A 65 19.84 -7.22 2.95
C LEU A 65 20.81 -6.33 2.16
N GLY A 66 20.33 -5.19 1.64
CA GLY A 66 21.15 -4.18 0.98
C GLY A 66 22.12 -3.43 1.90
N ARG A 67 22.07 -3.64 3.22
CA ARG A 67 22.92 -2.92 4.19
C ARG A 67 24.42 -3.20 4.03
N GLY A 68 24.80 -4.30 3.37
CA GLY A 68 26.19 -4.66 3.07
C GLY A 68 26.74 -4.07 1.75
N ASP A 69 26.25 -2.91 1.31
CA ASP A 69 26.65 -2.23 0.07
C ASP A 69 26.37 -3.02 -1.24
N SER A 70 25.43 -3.96 -1.16
CA SER A 70 25.01 -4.71 -2.33
C SER A 70 24.04 -3.88 -3.17
N GLU A 71 24.61 -3.22 -4.19
CA GLU A 71 23.88 -2.41 -5.17
C GLU A 71 22.73 -3.17 -5.85
N PHE A 72 22.86 -4.49 -5.97
CA PHE A 72 21.86 -5.38 -6.55
C PHE A 72 20.52 -5.33 -5.81
N TRP A 73 20.51 -5.46 -4.47
CA TRP A 73 19.28 -5.42 -3.68
C TRP A 73 18.59 -4.05 -3.76
N HIS A 74 19.38 -2.97 -3.81
CA HIS A 74 18.85 -1.63 -3.99
C HIS A 74 18.25 -1.41 -5.39
N LYS A 75 18.83 -1.98 -6.44
CA LYS A 75 18.25 -1.96 -7.80
C LYS A 75 16.90 -2.67 -7.85
N ILE A 76 16.80 -3.85 -7.25
CA ILE A 76 15.53 -4.60 -7.17
C ILE A 76 14.47 -3.80 -6.39
N ALA A 77 14.82 -3.24 -5.23
CA ALA A 77 13.90 -2.43 -4.44
C ALA A 77 13.38 -1.21 -5.22
N ARG A 78 14.23 -0.56 -6.02
CA ARG A 78 13.82 0.57 -6.88
C ARG A 78 12.85 0.14 -7.98
N LEU A 79 13.07 -1.02 -8.61
CA LEU A 79 12.16 -1.55 -9.62
C LEU A 79 10.79 -1.89 -9.01
N LEU A 80 10.76 -2.52 -7.83
CA LEU A 80 9.54 -2.80 -7.09
C LEU A 80 8.77 -1.52 -6.73
N LEU A 81 9.47 -0.49 -6.23
CA LEU A 81 8.86 0.80 -5.93
C LEU A 81 8.28 1.47 -7.19
N LEU A 82 8.97 1.39 -8.33
CA LEU A 82 8.47 1.94 -9.59
C LEU A 82 7.22 1.21 -10.08
N ALA A 83 7.20 -0.12 -9.99
CA ALA A 83 6.04 -0.93 -10.31
C ALA A 83 4.85 -0.61 -9.38
N ALA A 84 5.12 -0.45 -8.08
CA ALA A 84 4.11 -0.06 -7.11
C ALA A 84 3.54 1.33 -7.41
N LEU A 85 4.39 2.31 -7.71
CA LEU A 85 3.96 3.66 -8.10
C LEU A 85 3.06 3.64 -9.33
N ALA A 86 3.40 2.83 -10.34
CA ALA A 86 2.56 2.67 -11.53
C ALA A 86 1.20 2.05 -11.21
N ALA A 87 1.16 1.05 -10.33
CA ALA A 87 -0.10 0.44 -9.89
C ALA A 87 -0.97 1.44 -9.11
N GLU A 88 -0.39 2.17 -8.15
CA GLU A 88 -1.09 3.18 -7.37
C GLU A 88 -1.61 4.32 -8.25
N ALA A 89 -0.87 4.75 -9.27
CA ALA A 89 -1.33 5.77 -10.21
C ALA A 89 -2.64 5.37 -10.91
N VAL A 90 -2.81 4.09 -11.25
CA VAL A 90 -4.06 3.56 -11.83
C VAL A 90 -5.20 3.60 -10.79
N LEU A 91 -4.92 3.26 -9.53
CA LEU A 91 -5.92 3.30 -8.45
C LEU A 91 -6.35 4.74 -8.11
N ILE A 92 -5.42 5.69 -8.11
CA ILE A 92 -5.71 7.11 -7.91
C ILE A 92 -6.53 7.66 -9.09
N TYR A 93 -6.19 7.28 -10.32
CA TYR A 93 -6.99 7.64 -11.50
C TYR A 93 -8.42 7.09 -11.40
N PHE A 94 -8.59 5.85 -10.93
CA PHE A 94 -9.91 5.26 -10.71
C PHE A 94 -10.71 6.04 -9.65
N GLN A 95 -10.08 6.43 -8.54
CA GLN A 95 -10.70 7.25 -7.50
C GLN A 95 -11.18 8.59 -8.05
N HIS A 96 -10.34 9.25 -8.84
CA HIS A 96 -10.67 10.56 -9.43
C HIS A 96 -11.78 10.48 -10.49
N MET A 97 -11.67 9.54 -11.43
CA MET A 97 -12.53 9.51 -12.62
C MET A 97 -13.78 8.65 -12.49
N VAL A 98 -13.75 7.60 -11.67
CA VAL A 98 -14.86 6.64 -11.53
C VAL A 98 -15.57 6.84 -10.20
N ALA A 99 -14.83 6.85 -9.08
CA ALA A 99 -15.44 7.01 -7.77
C ALA A 99 -15.91 8.44 -7.49
N GLY A 100 -15.22 9.44 -8.05
CA GLY A 100 -15.53 10.86 -7.80
C GLY A 100 -15.24 11.32 -6.38
N ASP A 101 -14.59 10.49 -5.57
CA ASP A 101 -14.19 10.76 -4.19
C ASP A 101 -12.83 10.09 -3.91
N PHE A 102 -12.10 10.63 -2.94
CA PHE A 102 -10.78 10.15 -2.55
C PHE A 102 -10.83 9.37 -1.24
N CYS A 103 -10.25 8.19 -1.28
CA CYS A 103 -10.03 7.39 -0.09
C CYS A 103 -8.80 7.92 0.68
N SER A 104 -9.04 8.48 1.87
CA SER A 104 -7.97 9.01 2.73
C SER A 104 -6.88 7.96 3.04
N TYR A 105 -7.28 6.70 3.22
CA TYR A 105 -6.35 5.60 3.44
C TYR A 105 -5.45 5.33 2.22
N CYS A 106 -6.04 5.25 1.02
CA CYS A 106 -5.26 5.05 -0.21
C CYS A 106 -4.31 6.22 -0.48
N LEU A 107 -4.71 7.46 -0.18
CA LEU A 107 -3.83 8.61 -0.28
C LEU A 107 -2.65 8.55 0.68
N VAL A 108 -2.85 8.04 1.90
CA VAL A 108 -1.75 7.84 2.87
C VAL A 108 -0.80 6.74 2.41
N VAL A 109 -1.31 5.66 1.80
CA VAL A 109 -0.45 4.59 1.26
C VAL A 109 0.34 5.04 0.03
N PHE A 110 -0.23 5.93 -0.79
CA PHE A 110 0.43 6.51 -1.96
C PHE A 110 1.57 7.48 -1.60
N ALA A 111 1.45 8.21 -0.49
CA ALA A 111 2.40 9.24 -0.06
C ALA A 111 3.72 8.68 0.48
#